data_AF-A0A9R0IQ11-F1
#
_entry.id   AF-A0A9R0IQ11-F1
#
_cell.length_a   1.000
_cell.length_b   1.000
_cell.length_c   1.000
_cell.angle_alpha   90.00
_cell.angle_beta   90.00
_cell.angle_gamma   90.00
#
_symmetry.space_group_name_H-M   'P 1'
#
loop_
_entity.id
_entity.type
_entity.pdbx_description
1 polymer ?
#
loop_
_entity_poly.entity_id
_entity_poly.type
_entity_poly.pdbx_seq_one_letter_code
_entity_poly.pdbx_strand_id
1 'polypeptide(L)'
;MLSQKLKHIVRLPFATNSYGTAGMLLLVVWEPKISFLSASALLRIVMLIEVVIAGSFMTAYIGYVHQYNSLNSQPDVLKSLYSPLQPSSSLEGLRYHDGRLSDQQMALLQYQRENIHFLCEEILRLQECLSKYERSNDGSTPQADLAHLLAARDQELRTLSAEMDQLQSELQLARSLIAERDVEILRVRNTNNQYTEENERLRAILGEWSTRAAKLERVLEYERMSNLDLQKRVVTLRNQLSEFSQQNQQH
;
A
#
# COMPACT_ATOMS: atom_id res chain seq x y z
N MET A 1 -9.32 13.97 24.13
CA MET A 1 -8.82 15.26 23.58
C MET A 1 -7.54 15.14 22.73
N LEU A 2 -6.74 14.06 22.86
CA LEU A 2 -5.46 13.87 22.11
C LEU A 2 -5.59 13.25 20.70
N SER A 3 -6.64 12.47 20.42
CA SER A 3 -6.87 11.86 19.09
C SER A 3 -7.08 12.91 17.97
N GLN A 4 -7.71 14.06 18.28
CA GLN A 4 -7.86 15.17 17.34
C GLN A 4 -6.53 15.85 16.99
N LYS A 5 -5.59 15.96 17.95
CA LYS A 5 -4.26 16.53 17.71
C LYS A 5 -3.44 15.64 16.78
N LEU A 6 -3.54 14.32 16.93
CA LEU A 6 -2.85 13.35 16.05
C LEU A 6 -3.43 13.33 14.63
N LYS A 7 -4.76 13.42 14.48
CA LYS A 7 -5.42 13.52 13.17
C LYS A 7 -5.01 14.78 12.39
N HIS A 8 -4.74 15.88 13.09
CA HIS A 8 -4.25 17.11 12.48
C HIS A 8 -2.78 16.97 12.04
N ILE A 9 -1.95 16.29 12.84
CA ILE A 9 -0.55 16.04 12.53
C ILE A 9 -0.38 15.11 11.32
N VAL A 10 -1.23 14.09 11.15
CA VAL A 10 -1.21 13.20 9.98
C VAL A 10 -1.57 13.93 8.67
N ARG A 11 -2.35 15.01 8.74
CA ARG A 11 -2.72 15.80 7.55
C ARG A 11 -1.71 16.89 7.18
N LEU A 12 -0.84 17.31 8.10
CA LEU A 12 0.18 18.32 7.82
C LEU A 12 1.10 17.99 6.64
N PRO A 13 1.69 16.78 6.50
CA PRO A 13 2.57 16.50 5.36
C PRO A 13 1.83 16.51 4.02
N PHE A 14 0.59 16.03 3.99
CA PHE A 14 -0.24 16.05 2.77
C PHE A 14 -0.65 17.49 2.39
N ALA A 15 -1.03 18.31 3.37
CA ALA A 15 -1.36 19.71 3.15
C ALA A 15 -0.13 20.49 2.68
N THR A 16 1.02 20.33 3.33
CA THR A 16 2.28 21.00 2.95
C THR A 16 2.72 20.65 1.53
N ASN A 17 2.64 19.38 1.13
CA ASN A 17 2.93 18.98 -0.26
C ASN A 17 1.92 19.58 -1.25
N SER A 18 0.63 19.68 -0.90
CA SER A 18 -0.37 20.30 -1.77
C SER A 18 -0.17 21.82 -1.95
N TYR A 19 0.27 22.51 -0.89
CA TYR A 19 0.58 23.94 -0.95
C TYR A 19 1.91 24.20 -1.69
N GLY A 20 2.93 23.35 -1.52
CA GLY A 20 4.20 23.44 -2.23
C GLY A 20 4.04 23.19 -3.74
N THR A 21 3.29 22.15 -4.11
CA THR A 21 2.96 21.86 -5.51
C THR A 21 2.08 22.95 -6.15
N ALA A 22 1.10 23.49 -5.44
CA ALA A 22 0.31 24.62 -5.93
C ALA A 22 1.16 25.89 -6.11
N GLY A 23 2.10 26.16 -5.21
CA GLY A 23 3.05 27.27 -5.33
C GLY A 23 4.00 27.11 -6.52
N MET A 24 4.47 25.89 -6.80
CA MET A 24 5.28 25.60 -7.99
C MET A 24 4.50 25.84 -9.29
N LEU A 25 3.23 25.39 -9.36
CA LEU A 25 2.38 25.65 -10.53
C LEU A 25 2.10 27.15 -10.72
N LEU A 26 1.87 27.89 -9.63
CA LEU A 26 1.66 29.33 -9.68
C LEU A 26 2.91 30.08 -10.18
N LEU A 27 4.11 29.65 -9.75
CA LEU A 27 5.38 30.23 -10.21
C LEU A 27 5.67 29.92 -11.69
N VAL A 28 5.27 28.75 -12.18
CA VAL A 28 5.39 28.38 -13.59
C VAL A 28 4.42 29.19 -14.47
N VAL A 29 3.20 29.43 -13.98
CA VAL A 29 2.19 30.22 -14.71
C VAL A 29 2.49 31.72 -14.70
N TRP A 30 3.15 32.24 -13.66
CA TRP A 30 3.34 33.69 -13.46
C TRP A 30 4.63 34.26 -14.09
N GLU A 31 5.54 33.42 -14.64
CA GLU A 31 6.86 33.82 -15.19
C GLU A 31 7.45 35.10 -14.56
N PRO A 32 7.80 35.09 -13.26
CA PRO A 32 8.23 36.30 -12.57
C PRO A 32 9.57 36.77 -13.12
N LYS A 33 9.57 37.85 -13.90
CA LYS A 33 10.78 38.58 -14.32
C LYS A 33 11.40 39.31 -13.12
N ILE A 34 12.03 38.54 -12.23
CA ILE A 34 12.88 39.09 -11.18
C ILE A 34 14.31 38.99 -11.71
N SER A 35 14.92 40.13 -11.99
CA SER A 35 16.21 40.30 -12.70
C SER A 35 17.45 39.71 -11.99
N PHE A 36 17.29 39.08 -10.82
CA PHE A 36 18.40 38.62 -9.97
C PHE A 36 18.62 37.10 -9.96
N LEU A 37 17.63 36.29 -10.36
CA LEU A 37 17.72 34.81 -10.34
C LEU A 37 16.98 34.20 -11.54
N SER A 38 17.64 33.28 -12.25
CA SER A 38 17.01 32.49 -13.32
C SER A 38 15.80 31.73 -12.77
N ALA A 39 14.70 31.66 -13.53
CA ALA A 39 13.46 30.96 -13.14
C ALA A 39 13.72 29.51 -12.70
N SER A 40 14.72 28.85 -13.30
CA SER A 40 15.16 27.50 -12.90
C SER A 40 15.82 27.45 -11.51
N ALA A 41 16.51 28.50 -11.09
CA ALA A 41 17.15 28.56 -9.78
C ALA A 41 16.12 28.75 -8.65
N LEU A 42 15.09 29.57 -8.90
CA LEU A 42 13.96 29.75 -7.97
C LEU A 42 13.21 28.43 -7.73
N LEU A 43 12.89 27.69 -8.80
CA LEU A 43 12.25 26.36 -8.69
C LEU A 43 13.08 25.37 -7.87
N ARG A 44 14.40 25.35 -8.05
CA ARG A 44 15.30 24.48 -7.27
C ARG A 44 15.37 24.86 -5.79
N ILE A 45 15.38 26.16 -5.48
CA ILE A 45 15.36 26.65 -4.09
C ILE A 45 14.04 26.27 -3.42
N VAL A 46 12.90 26.44 -4.11
CA VAL A 46 11.57 26.06 -3.59
C VAL A 46 11.50 24.55 -3.35
N MET A 47 11.97 23.72 -4.28
CA MET A 47 12.04 22.27 -4.10
C MET A 47 12.92 21.84 -2.91
N LEU A 48 14.08 22.48 -2.75
CA LEU A 48 14.97 22.17 -1.62
C LEU A 48 14.33 22.56 -0.28
N ILE A 49 13.68 23.71 -0.22
CA ILE A 49 12.95 24.16 0.98
C ILE A 49 11.79 23.20 1.29
N GLU A 50 11.04 22.77 0.28
CA GLU A 50 9.92 21.83 0.45
C GLU A 50 10.40 20.47 0.98
N VAL A 51 11.50 19.93 0.44
CA VAL A 51 12.11 18.68 0.90
C VAL A 51 12.61 18.79 2.34
N VAL A 52 13.24 19.90 2.72
CA VAL A 52 13.73 20.12 4.09
C VAL A 52 12.57 20.23 5.07
N ILE A 53 11.52 20.96 4.72
CA ILE A 53 10.33 21.13 5.55
C ILE A 53 9.60 19.79 5.71
N ALA A 54 9.31 19.08 4.62
CA ALA A 54 8.65 17.78 4.65
C ALA A 54 9.47 16.74 5.44
N GLY A 55 10.79 16.71 5.24
CA GLY A 55 11.71 15.86 6.00
C GLY A 55 11.67 16.17 7.51
N SER A 56 11.67 17.46 7.88
CA SER A 56 11.60 17.89 9.28
C SER A 56 10.27 17.51 9.96
N PHE A 57 9.15 17.57 9.25
CA PHE A 57 7.85 17.15 9.77
C PHE A 57 7.75 15.63 9.92
N MET A 58 8.32 14.87 8.98
CA MET A 58 8.35 13.40 9.06
C MET A 58 9.22 12.91 10.21
N THR A 59 10.40 13.51 10.44
CA THR A 59 11.25 13.15 11.59
C THR A 59 10.62 13.54 12.92
N ALA A 60 9.99 14.72 13.02
CA ALA A 60 9.21 15.11 14.19
C ALA A 60 8.02 14.16 14.42
N TYR A 61 7.31 13.76 13.37
CA TYR A 61 6.20 12.82 13.45
C TYR A 61 6.65 11.44 13.97
N ILE A 62 7.72 10.89 13.41
CA ILE A 62 8.30 9.62 13.85
C ILE A 62 8.75 9.73 15.32
N GLY A 63 9.35 10.85 15.71
CA GLY A 63 9.71 11.13 17.11
C GLY A 63 8.51 11.16 18.05
N TYR A 64 7.42 11.85 17.66
CA TYR A 64 6.18 11.90 18.44
C TYR A 64 5.48 10.53 18.53
N VAL A 65 5.45 9.77 17.44
CA VAL A 65 4.90 8.40 17.42
C VAL A 65 5.74 7.48 18.28
N HIS A 66 7.07 7.58 18.21
CA HIS A 66 7.98 6.78 19.03
C HIS A 66 7.85 7.13 20.53
N GLN A 67 7.76 8.42 20.86
CA GLN A 67 7.54 8.88 22.22
C GLN A 67 6.16 8.46 22.75
N TYR A 68 5.12 8.55 21.92
CA TYR A 68 3.78 8.05 22.25
C TYR A 68 3.76 6.54 22.45
N ASN A 69 4.44 5.78 21.58
CA ASN A 69 4.57 4.32 21.69
C ASN A 69 5.35 3.91 22.95
N SER A 70 6.36 4.68 23.35
CA SER A 70 7.07 4.45 24.61
C SER A 70 6.24 4.76 25.85
N LEU A 71 5.44 5.84 25.83
CA LEU A 71 4.60 6.26 26.95
C LEU A 71 3.33 5.40 27.10
N ASN A 72 2.82 4.86 25.99
CA ASN A 72 1.60 4.05 25.94
C ASN A 72 1.94 2.61 25.52
N SER A 73 2.89 1.99 26.22
CA SER A 73 3.31 0.58 26.05
C SER A 73 2.23 -0.41 26.52
N GLN A 74 0.99 -0.24 26.08
CA GLN A 74 -0.06 -1.24 26.20
C GLN A 74 -0.68 -1.46 24.81
N PRO A 75 -0.54 -2.66 24.22
CA PRO A 75 -1.16 -2.98 22.94
C PRO A 75 -2.66 -3.23 23.16
N ASP A 76 -3.48 -2.20 22.97
CA ASP A 76 -4.96 -2.29 23.04
C ASP A 76 -5.58 -3.19 21.96
N VAL A 77 -4.79 -3.64 20.97
CA VAL A 77 -5.24 -4.62 19.97
C VAL A 77 -5.45 -6.00 20.61
N LEU A 78 -4.59 -6.39 21.56
CA LEU A 78 -4.71 -7.68 22.26
C LEU A 78 -5.81 -7.67 23.33
N LYS A 79 -6.12 -6.49 23.90
CA LYS A 79 -7.25 -6.33 24.83
C LYS A 79 -8.61 -6.31 24.13
N SER A 80 -8.70 -5.82 22.89
CA SER A 80 -9.96 -5.90 22.13
C SER A 80 -10.29 -7.32 21.62
N LEU A 81 -9.26 -8.16 21.43
CA LEU A 81 -9.41 -9.57 21.08
C LEU A 81 -9.69 -10.47 22.30
N TYR A 82 -9.48 -9.96 23.51
CA TYR A 82 -9.83 -10.63 24.75
C TYR A 82 -11.19 -10.14 25.24
N SER A 83 -12.22 -10.48 24.46
CA SER A 83 -13.60 -10.46 24.94
C SER A 83 -13.85 -11.72 25.79
N PRO A 84 -14.57 -11.64 26.95
CA PRO A 84 -14.55 -12.66 28.00
C PRO A 84 -15.30 -13.97 27.69
N LEU A 85 -15.70 -14.21 26.45
CA LEU A 85 -16.68 -15.25 26.09
C LEU A 85 -16.26 -16.19 24.94
N GLN A 86 -15.00 -16.20 24.49
CA GLN A 86 -14.59 -17.15 23.44
C GLN A 86 -13.46 -18.10 23.86
N PRO A 87 -13.66 -19.43 23.77
CA PRO A 87 -12.65 -20.43 24.08
C PRO A 87 -11.51 -20.38 23.05
N SER A 88 -10.28 -20.28 23.52
CA SER A 88 -9.08 -20.22 22.69
C SER A 88 -8.74 -21.60 22.11
N SER A 89 -8.95 -21.76 20.80
CA SER A 89 -8.24 -22.72 19.95
C SER A 89 -6.77 -22.30 19.85
N SER A 90 -5.88 -22.93 20.62
CA SER A 90 -4.43 -22.73 20.56
C SER A 90 -3.65 -24.04 20.34
N LEU A 91 -4.13 -24.89 19.43
CA LEU A 91 -3.47 -26.15 19.07
C LEU A 91 -2.53 -26.06 17.86
N GLU A 92 -2.28 -24.88 17.30
CA GLU A 92 -1.42 -24.74 16.08
C GLU A 92 0.06 -24.45 16.40
N GLY A 93 0.43 -24.30 17.68
CA GLY A 93 1.82 -24.10 18.12
C GLY A 93 2.51 -25.35 18.69
N LEU A 94 1.79 -26.46 18.78
CA LEU A 94 2.17 -27.66 19.54
C LEU A 94 3.07 -28.61 18.72
N ARG A 95 4.21 -28.13 18.24
CA ARG A 95 5.23 -29.02 17.66
C ARG A 95 6.63 -28.88 18.25
N TYR A 96 6.89 -27.97 19.18
CA TYR A 96 8.23 -27.82 19.77
C TYR A 96 8.23 -27.22 21.19
N HIS A 97 7.69 -27.90 22.20
CA HIS A 97 8.16 -27.76 23.61
C HIS A 97 7.47 -28.76 24.56
N ASP A 98 8.09 -29.91 24.80
CA ASP A 98 7.56 -30.97 25.68
C ASP A 98 8.04 -30.82 27.14
N GLY A 99 8.13 -29.58 27.64
CA GLY A 99 8.74 -29.28 28.96
C GLY A 99 8.00 -28.26 29.84
N ARG A 100 6.83 -27.75 29.42
CA ARG A 100 6.07 -26.70 30.15
C ARG A 100 4.58 -27.01 30.36
N LEU A 101 4.16 -28.23 30.06
CA LEU A 101 2.73 -28.60 30.09
C LEU A 101 2.15 -28.51 31.52
N SER A 102 2.92 -28.87 32.55
CA SER A 102 2.52 -28.72 33.96
C SER A 102 2.43 -27.25 34.42
N ASP A 103 3.37 -26.41 34.00
CA ASP A 103 3.38 -24.99 34.35
C ASP A 103 2.25 -24.24 33.67
N GLN A 104 1.92 -24.64 32.44
CA GLN A 104 0.78 -24.10 31.70
C GLN A 104 -0.56 -24.58 32.28
N GLN A 105 -0.63 -25.82 32.78
CA GLN A 105 -1.78 -26.32 33.52
C GLN A 105 -1.95 -25.60 34.87
N MET A 106 -0.86 -25.32 35.59
CA MET A 106 -0.89 -24.56 36.84
C MET A 106 -1.36 -23.12 36.62
N ALA A 107 -0.86 -22.45 35.57
CA ALA A 107 -1.28 -21.10 35.21
C ALA A 107 -2.76 -21.05 34.81
N LEU A 108 -3.27 -22.07 34.10
CA LEU A 108 -4.67 -22.15 33.71
C LEU A 108 -5.57 -22.40 34.93
N LEU A 109 -5.18 -23.30 35.85
CA LEU A 109 -5.91 -23.54 37.09
C LEU A 109 -5.93 -22.30 37.98
N GLN A 110 -4.82 -21.57 38.05
CA GLN A 110 -4.73 -20.32 38.79
C GLN A 110 -5.64 -19.25 38.18
N TYR A 111 -5.63 -19.11 36.86
CA TYR A 111 -6.54 -18.20 36.15
C TYR A 111 -8.02 -18.56 36.37
N GLN A 112 -8.39 -19.85 36.30
CA GLN A 112 -9.75 -20.28 36.58
C GLN A 112 -10.16 -19.98 38.03
N ARG A 113 -9.27 -20.21 38.98
CA ARG A 113 -9.50 -19.90 40.40
C ARG A 113 -9.69 -18.41 40.63
N GLU A 114 -8.84 -17.57 40.05
CA GLU A 114 -8.93 -16.11 40.15
C GLU A 114 -10.20 -15.58 39.50
N ASN A 115 -10.59 -16.14 38.35
CA ASN A 115 -11.84 -15.77 37.68
C ASN A 115 -13.07 -16.15 38.53
N ILE A 116 -13.10 -17.35 39.10
CA ILE A 116 -14.20 -17.75 40.01
C ILE A 116 -14.25 -16.82 41.23
N HIS A 117 -13.09 -16.47 41.81
CA HIS A 117 -13.05 -15.56 42.94
C HIS A 117 -13.57 -14.17 42.57
N PHE A 118 -13.19 -13.65 41.41
CA PHE A 118 -13.67 -12.37 40.91
C PHE A 118 -15.17 -12.39 40.64
N LEU A 119 -15.71 -13.44 40.00
CA LEU A 119 -17.15 -13.59 39.80
C LEU A 119 -17.91 -13.68 41.12
N CYS A 120 -17.39 -14.41 42.12
CA CYS A 120 -18.00 -14.49 43.44
C CYS A 120 -18.01 -13.12 44.16
N GLU A 121 -16.91 -12.36 44.07
CA GLU A 121 -16.83 -11.01 44.65
C GLU A 121 -17.81 -10.06 43.95
N GLU A 122 -17.92 -10.13 42.63
CA GLU A 122 -18.84 -9.28 41.87
C GLU A 122 -20.30 -9.65 42.14
N ILE A 123 -20.63 -10.94 42.26
CA ILE A 123 -21.97 -11.38 42.67
C ILE A 123 -22.30 -10.85 44.07
N LEU A 124 -21.36 -10.93 45.02
CA LEU A 124 -21.57 -10.40 46.38
C LEU A 124 -21.74 -8.88 46.39
N ARG A 125 -20.96 -8.14 45.57
CA ARG A 125 -21.14 -6.69 45.40
C ARG A 125 -22.49 -6.35 44.79
N LEU A 126 -22.91 -7.08 43.76
CA LEU A 126 -24.22 -6.90 43.14
C LEU A 126 -25.34 -7.20 44.15
N GLN A 127 -25.19 -8.24 44.96
CA GLN A 127 -26.15 -8.59 46.02
C GLN A 127 -26.18 -7.54 47.14
N GLU A 128 -25.03 -6.96 47.49
CA GLU A 128 -24.95 -5.84 48.43
C GLU A 128 -25.60 -4.57 47.85
N CYS A 129 -25.35 -4.25 46.58
CA CYS A 129 -25.98 -3.14 45.88
C CYS A 129 -27.51 -3.31 45.80
N LEU A 130 -27.97 -4.53 45.52
CA LEU A 130 -29.40 -4.87 45.44
C LEU A 130 -30.05 -4.79 46.83
N SER A 131 -29.39 -5.30 47.88
CA SER A 131 -29.92 -5.20 49.26
C SER A 131 -29.94 -3.75 49.79
N LYS A 132 -28.96 -2.92 49.41
CA LYS A 132 -28.95 -1.47 49.71
C LYS A 132 -30.09 -0.76 48.99
N TYR A 133 -30.36 -1.14 47.75
CA TYR A 133 -31.48 -0.62 46.97
C TYR A 133 -32.83 -1.04 47.56
N GLU A 134 -32.97 -2.32 47.95
CA GLU A 134 -34.17 -2.89 48.57
C GLU A 134 -34.44 -2.28 49.96
N ARG A 135 -33.40 -2.05 50.77
CA ARG A 135 -33.52 -1.36 52.07
C ARG A 135 -33.83 0.13 51.96
N SER A 136 -33.52 0.74 50.81
CA SER A 136 -33.87 2.13 50.49
C SER A 136 -35.31 2.26 49.94
N ASN A 137 -36.03 1.16 49.74
CA ASN A 137 -37.31 1.07 49.04
C ASN A 137 -38.55 1.33 49.92
N ASP A 138 -38.39 1.92 51.10
CA ASP A 138 -39.49 2.16 52.06
C ASP A 138 -40.35 3.41 51.73
N GLY A 139 -40.20 3.97 50.52
CA GLY A 139 -40.98 5.11 50.04
C GLY A 139 -41.28 4.96 48.55
N SER A 140 -42.55 4.75 48.21
CA SER A 140 -43.10 4.36 46.89
C SER A 140 -42.89 5.30 45.68
N THR A 141 -41.98 6.27 45.73
CA THR A 141 -41.80 7.29 44.69
C THR A 141 -40.56 7.16 43.75
N PRO A 142 -39.46 6.45 44.06
CA PRO A 142 -38.31 6.32 43.15
C PRO A 142 -38.38 5.10 42.20
N GLN A 143 -39.27 4.13 42.44
CA GLN A 143 -39.35 2.91 41.61
C GLN A 143 -39.96 3.18 40.22
N ALA A 144 -40.91 4.12 40.11
CA ALA A 144 -41.46 4.54 38.83
C ALA A 144 -40.41 5.27 37.98
N ASP A 145 -39.61 6.14 38.60
CA ASP A 145 -38.56 6.90 37.93
C ASP A 145 -37.39 5.98 37.47
N LEU A 146 -37.03 4.97 38.29
CA LEU A 146 -36.09 3.93 37.87
C LEU A 146 -36.64 3.09 36.71
N ALA A 147 -37.92 2.71 36.73
CA ALA A 147 -38.54 1.95 35.66
C ALA A 147 -38.53 2.74 34.33
N HIS A 148 -38.76 4.06 34.39
CA HIS A 148 -38.65 4.93 33.22
C HIS A 148 -37.20 5.07 32.74
N LEU A 149 -36.22 5.21 33.64
CA LEU A 149 -34.81 5.25 33.28
C LEU A 149 -34.34 3.92 32.66
N LEU A 150 -34.77 2.79 33.23
CA LEU A 150 -34.46 1.46 32.73
C LEU A 150 -35.09 1.24 31.35
N ALA A 151 -36.36 1.63 31.17
CA ALA A 151 -37.01 1.61 29.86
C ALA A 151 -36.27 2.48 28.83
N ALA A 152 -35.78 3.65 29.24
CA ALA A 152 -34.97 4.51 28.37
C ALA A 152 -33.63 3.86 27.98
N ARG A 153 -32.93 3.22 28.93
CA ARG A 153 -31.69 2.48 28.64
C ARG A 153 -31.92 1.26 27.76
N ASP A 154 -32.99 0.51 28.00
CA ASP A 154 -33.39 -0.60 27.15
C ASP A 154 -33.70 -0.14 25.71
N GLN A 155 -34.30 1.04 25.57
CA GLN A 155 -34.53 1.63 24.26
C GLN A 155 -33.22 2.06 23.58
N GLU A 156 -32.30 2.69 24.31
CA GLU A 156 -30.95 3.02 23.81
C GLU A 156 -30.18 1.76 23.36
N LEU A 157 -30.27 0.66 24.11
CA LEU A 157 -29.63 -0.61 23.74
C LEU A 157 -30.25 -1.20 22.48
N ARG A 158 -31.59 -1.14 22.31
CA ARG A 158 -32.25 -1.58 21.08
C ARG A 158 -31.84 -0.74 19.88
N THR A 159 -31.72 0.58 20.04
CA THR A 159 -31.28 1.45 18.94
C THR A 159 -29.81 1.20 18.59
N LEU A 160 -28.93 1.07 19.59
CA LEU A 160 -27.51 0.75 19.35
C LEU A 160 -27.32 -0.62 18.71
N SER A 161 -28.13 -1.62 19.09
CA SER A 161 -28.12 -2.94 18.45
C SER A 161 -28.51 -2.84 16.97
N ALA A 162 -29.54 -2.05 16.65
CA ALA A 162 -29.94 -1.83 15.25
C ALA A 162 -28.86 -1.11 14.43
N GLU A 163 -28.16 -0.13 15.03
CA GLU A 163 -27.02 0.54 14.41
C GLU A 163 -25.84 -0.42 14.18
N MET A 164 -25.56 -1.31 15.13
CA MET A 164 -24.53 -2.34 15.00
C MET A 164 -24.87 -3.31 13.85
N ASP A 165 -26.11 -3.78 13.78
CA ASP A 165 -26.56 -4.67 12.70
C ASP A 165 -26.47 -3.98 11.33
N GLN A 166 -26.82 -2.69 11.26
CA GLN A 166 -26.65 -1.88 10.06
C GLN A 166 -25.18 -1.78 9.65
N LEU A 167 -24.28 -1.38 10.57
CA LEU A 167 -22.85 -1.28 10.29
C LEU A 167 -22.24 -2.63 9.88
N GLN A 168 -22.71 -3.74 10.48
CA GLN A 168 -22.29 -5.07 10.11
C GLN A 168 -22.71 -5.41 8.66
N SER A 169 -23.92 -5.03 8.25
CA SER A 169 -24.37 -5.20 6.88
C SER A 169 -23.58 -4.35 5.88
N GLU A 170 -23.26 -3.10 6.23
CA GLU A 170 -22.43 -2.21 5.41
C GLU A 170 -21.00 -2.75 5.27
N LEU A 171 -20.44 -3.32 6.35
CA LEU A 171 -19.13 -3.95 6.33
C LEU A 171 -19.12 -5.21 5.45
N GLN A 172 -20.17 -6.03 5.50
CA GLN A 172 -20.33 -7.17 4.59
C GLN A 172 -20.40 -6.71 3.13
N LEU A 173 -21.15 -5.65 2.83
CA LEU A 173 -21.20 -5.06 1.50
C LEU A 173 -19.83 -4.54 1.06
N ALA A 174 -19.12 -3.79 1.91
CA ALA A 174 -17.78 -3.31 1.59
C ALA A 174 -16.79 -4.45 1.31
N ARG A 175 -16.86 -5.54 2.08
CA ARG A 175 -16.05 -6.75 1.82
C ARG A 175 -16.38 -7.40 0.48
N SER A 176 -17.67 -7.48 0.13
CA SER A 176 -18.09 -8.03 -1.17
C SER A 176 -17.58 -7.20 -2.34
N LEU A 177 -17.62 -5.86 -2.22
CA LEU A 177 -17.09 -4.95 -3.22
C LEU A 177 -15.57 -5.05 -3.35
N ILE A 178 -14.84 -5.19 -2.23
CA ILE A 178 -13.38 -5.41 -2.28
C ILE A 178 -13.08 -6.70 -3.05
N ALA A 179 -13.78 -7.80 -2.75
CA ALA A 179 -13.57 -9.08 -3.43
C ALA A 179 -13.86 -8.97 -4.95
N GLU A 180 -14.91 -8.25 -5.35
CA GLU A 180 -15.21 -8.00 -6.76
C GLU A 180 -14.09 -7.18 -7.45
N ARG A 181 -13.59 -6.14 -6.78
CA ARG A 181 -12.47 -5.34 -7.30
C ARG A 181 -11.18 -6.13 -7.42
N ASP A 182 -10.91 -7.03 -6.48
CA ASP A 182 -9.74 -7.91 -6.55
C ASP A 182 -9.82 -8.85 -7.76
N VAL A 183 -11.00 -9.40 -8.07
CA VAL A 183 -11.22 -10.22 -9.27
C VAL A 183 -10.98 -9.40 -10.55
N GLU A 184 -11.48 -8.17 -10.62
CA GLU A 184 -11.28 -7.31 -11.79
C GLU A 184 -9.80 -6.90 -11.95
N ILE A 185 -9.10 -6.60 -10.85
CA ILE A 185 -7.66 -6.32 -10.87
C ILE A 185 -6.88 -7.53 -11.39
N LEU A 186 -7.22 -8.74 -10.93
CA LEU A 186 -6.60 -9.97 -11.40
C LEU A 186 -6.86 -10.19 -12.90
N ARG A 187 -8.09 -9.93 -13.38
CA ARG A 187 -8.44 -10.01 -14.81
C ARG A 187 -7.58 -9.04 -15.63
N VAL A 188 -7.52 -7.78 -15.23
CA VAL A 188 -6.73 -6.75 -15.93
C VAL A 188 -5.25 -7.11 -15.93
N ARG A 189 -4.71 -7.58 -14.80
CA ARG A 189 -3.31 -8.05 -14.71
C ARG A 189 -3.04 -9.20 -15.67
N ASN A 190 -3.92 -10.19 -15.75
CA ASN A 190 -3.76 -11.30 -16.68
C ASN A 190 -3.78 -10.82 -18.14
N THR A 191 -4.69 -9.93 -18.51
CA THR A 191 -4.71 -9.37 -19.88
C THR A 191 -3.47 -8.53 -20.18
N ASN A 192 -2.98 -7.76 -19.20
CA ASN A 192 -1.76 -6.97 -19.36
C ASN A 192 -0.55 -7.89 -19.55
N ASN A 193 -0.42 -8.94 -18.74
CA ASN A 193 0.64 -9.93 -18.90
C ASN A 193 0.63 -10.54 -20.31
N GLN A 194 -0.54 -10.90 -20.84
CA GLN A 194 -0.67 -11.39 -22.22
C GLN A 194 -0.15 -10.35 -23.23
N TYR A 195 -0.54 -9.08 -23.11
CA TYR A 195 -0.03 -8.03 -23.98
C TYR A 195 1.48 -7.82 -23.84
N THR A 196 2.05 -7.95 -22.64
CA THR A 196 3.50 -7.84 -22.44
C THR A 196 4.25 -8.98 -23.12
N GLU A 197 3.73 -10.21 -23.03
CA GLU A 197 4.29 -11.38 -23.70
C GLU A 197 4.19 -11.25 -25.22
N GLU A 198 3.06 -10.79 -25.75
CA GLU A 198 2.91 -10.53 -27.19
C GLU A 198 3.85 -9.43 -27.66
N ASN A 199 3.99 -8.35 -26.90
CA ASN A 199 4.95 -7.29 -27.23
C ASN A 199 6.38 -7.81 -27.24
N GLU A 200 6.76 -8.66 -26.30
CA GLU A 200 8.08 -9.28 -26.28
C GLU A 200 8.28 -10.21 -27.50
N ARG A 201 7.28 -11.02 -27.85
CA ARG A 201 7.30 -11.84 -29.06
C ARG A 201 7.46 -10.99 -30.33
N LEU A 202 6.73 -9.90 -30.45
CA LEU A 202 6.83 -8.99 -31.61
C LEU A 202 8.21 -8.32 -31.68
N ARG A 203 8.79 -7.93 -30.53
CA ARG A 203 10.17 -7.40 -30.49
C ARG A 203 11.19 -8.45 -30.91
N ALA A 204 11.03 -9.69 -30.48
CA ALA A 204 11.91 -10.80 -30.90
C ALA A 204 11.84 -11.03 -32.41
N ILE A 205 10.62 -11.09 -32.96
CA ILE A 205 10.39 -11.21 -34.41
C ILE A 205 11.05 -10.04 -35.15
N LEU A 206 10.82 -8.79 -34.70
CA LEU A 206 11.45 -7.63 -35.32
C LEU A 206 12.98 -7.70 -35.27
N GLY A 207 13.54 -8.17 -34.16
CA GLY A 207 14.97 -8.46 -34.01
C GLY A 207 15.46 -9.47 -35.05
N GLU A 208 14.75 -10.59 -35.23
CA GLU A 208 15.06 -11.58 -36.27
C GLU A 208 15.04 -10.97 -37.68
N TRP A 209 13.98 -10.23 -38.03
CA TRP A 209 13.87 -9.56 -39.32
C TRP A 209 15.00 -8.57 -39.55
N SER A 210 15.38 -7.80 -38.52
CA SER A 210 16.52 -6.89 -38.57
C SER A 210 17.84 -7.64 -38.85
N THR A 211 18.09 -8.77 -38.16
CA THR A 211 19.30 -9.57 -38.43
C THR A 211 19.30 -10.19 -39.83
N ARG A 212 18.13 -10.62 -40.34
CA ARG A 212 18.00 -11.15 -41.70
C ARG A 212 18.24 -10.03 -42.73
N ALA A 213 17.70 -8.84 -42.52
CA ALA A 213 17.93 -7.68 -43.37
C ALA A 213 19.42 -7.29 -43.40
N ALA A 214 20.08 -7.19 -42.24
CA ALA A 214 21.51 -6.89 -42.16
C ALA A 214 22.40 -7.93 -42.85
N LYS A 215 21.99 -9.22 -42.84
CA LYS A 215 22.69 -10.27 -43.60
C LYS A 215 22.53 -10.06 -45.10
N LEU A 216 21.32 -9.73 -45.57
CA LEU A 216 21.06 -9.46 -46.98
C LEU A 216 21.82 -8.23 -47.48
N GLU A 217 21.90 -7.17 -46.69
CA GLU A 217 22.68 -5.98 -47.02
C GLU A 217 24.16 -6.31 -47.22
N ARG A 218 24.76 -7.10 -46.32
CA ARG A 218 26.16 -7.53 -46.47
C ARG A 218 26.40 -8.39 -47.72
N VAL A 219 25.47 -9.30 -48.04
CA VAL A 219 25.57 -10.12 -49.26
C VAL A 219 25.47 -9.24 -50.50
N LEU A 220 24.55 -8.28 -50.51
CA LEU A 220 24.35 -7.36 -51.60
C LEU A 220 25.57 -6.43 -51.79
N GLU A 221 26.17 -5.95 -50.71
CA GLU A 221 27.44 -5.20 -50.75
C GLU A 221 28.57 -6.04 -51.34
N TYR A 222 28.69 -7.31 -50.95
CA TYR A 222 29.67 -8.24 -51.51
C TYR A 222 29.47 -8.46 -53.01
N GLU A 223 28.24 -8.70 -53.46
CA GLU A 223 27.92 -8.85 -54.89
C GLU A 223 28.23 -7.57 -55.67
N ARG A 224 27.93 -6.38 -55.13
CA ARG A 224 28.27 -5.09 -55.75
C ARG A 224 29.78 -4.93 -55.91
N MET A 225 30.56 -5.22 -54.87
CA MET A 225 32.02 -5.15 -54.91
C MET A 225 32.60 -6.14 -55.93
N SER A 226 32.10 -7.37 -55.97
CA SER A 226 32.49 -8.39 -56.95
C SER A 226 32.19 -7.95 -58.38
N ASN A 227 31.01 -7.36 -58.63
CA ASN A 227 30.63 -6.82 -59.94
C ASN A 227 31.57 -5.70 -60.40
N LEU A 228 31.92 -4.77 -59.51
CA LEU A 228 32.85 -3.67 -59.82
C LEU A 228 34.23 -4.21 -60.22
N ASP A 229 34.73 -5.25 -59.53
CA ASP A 229 36.01 -5.85 -59.87
C ASP A 229 35.97 -6.63 -61.19
N LEU A 230 34.87 -7.31 -61.48
CA LEU A 230 34.63 -7.93 -62.79
C LEU A 230 34.60 -6.89 -63.90
N GLN A 231 33.90 -5.77 -63.70
CA GLN A 231 33.83 -4.67 -64.66
C GLN A 231 35.21 -4.07 -64.93
N LYS A 232 36.03 -3.84 -63.90
CA LYS A 232 37.43 -3.40 -64.05
C LYS A 232 38.24 -4.39 -64.90
N ARG A 233 38.15 -5.70 -64.61
CA ARG A 233 38.84 -6.74 -65.39
C ARG A 233 38.43 -6.74 -66.85
N VAL A 234 37.13 -6.59 -67.13
CA VAL A 234 36.61 -6.50 -68.51
C VAL A 234 37.17 -5.28 -69.24
N VAL A 235 37.21 -4.12 -68.58
CA VAL A 235 37.79 -2.90 -69.17
C VAL A 235 39.28 -3.08 -69.44
N THR A 236 40.04 -3.65 -68.50
CA THR A 236 41.48 -3.91 -68.69
C THR A 236 41.73 -4.87 -69.85
N LEU A 237 40.97 -5.97 -69.94
CA LEU A 237 41.08 -6.93 -71.05
C LEU A 237 40.71 -6.28 -72.39
N ARG A 238 39.68 -5.43 -72.43
CA ARG A 238 39.32 -4.65 -73.63
C ARG A 238 40.45 -3.72 -74.07
N ASN A 239 41.08 -3.01 -73.13
CA ASN A 239 42.20 -2.12 -73.43
C ASN A 239 43.41 -2.89 -73.97
N GLN A 240 43.77 -4.01 -73.35
CA GLN A 240 44.84 -4.89 -73.83
C GLN A 240 44.56 -5.42 -75.24
N LEU A 241 43.32 -5.83 -75.53
CA LEU A 241 42.94 -6.29 -76.87
C LEU A 241 43.06 -5.15 -77.91
N SER A 242 42.67 -3.93 -77.55
CA SER A 242 42.83 -2.77 -78.43
C SER A 242 44.30 -2.42 -78.68
N GLU A 243 45.16 -2.49 -77.66
CA GLU A 243 46.61 -2.29 -77.81
C GLU A 243 47.24 -3.37 -78.72
N PHE A 244 46.86 -4.64 -78.54
CA PHE A 244 47.33 -5.75 -79.38
C PHE A 244 46.91 -5.58 -80.84
N SER A 245 45.69 -5.08 -81.08
CA SER A 245 45.21 -4.80 -82.43
C SER A 245 45.95 -3.64 -83.10
N GLN A 246 46.38 -2.63 -82.33
CA GLN A 246 47.17 -1.51 -82.82
C GLN A 246 48.62 -1.90 -83.11
N GLN A 247 49.23 -2.76 -82.28
CA GLN A 247 50.58 -3.30 -82.55
C GLN A 247 50.62 -4.15 -83.83
N ASN A 248 49.58 -4.96 -84.08
CA ASN A 248 49.50 -5.76 -85.31
C ASN A 248 49.21 -4.94 -86.58
N GLN A 249 48.86 -3.65 -86.47
CA GLN A 249 48.70 -2.75 -87.63
C GLN A 249 49.96 -1.94 -87.95
N GLN A 250 51.00 -2.00 -87.11
CA GLN A 250 52.27 -1.27 -87.30
C GLN A 250 53.43 -2.16 -87.80
N HIS A 251 53.19 -3.44 -88.04
CA HIS A 251 54.09 -4.39 -88.70
C HIS A 251 53.53 -4.81 -90.06
#